data_AF-A0A536CDD1-F1
#
_entry.id   AF-A0A536CDD1-F1
#
_cell.length_a   1.000
_cell.length_b   1.000
_cell.length_c   1.000
_cell.angle_alpha   90.00
_cell.angle_beta   90.00
_cell.angle_gamma   90.00
#
_symmetry.space_group_name_H-M   'P 1'
#
loop_
_entity.id
_entity.type
_entity.pdbx_description
1 polymer ?
#
loop_
_entity_poly.entity_id
_entity_poly.type
_entity_poly.pdbx_seq_one_letter_code
_entity_poly.pdbx_strand_id
1 'polypeptide(L)'
;MAVAARDRDRGARRSLSLRFVLLPLSIVAAAAAIVFAAPYLYAERALPGVTVAGVHVGSLEAASIRDRLDSELTRPWAERAVVAVYDGQTWRTTNGDLAVSPDVDTAIATAVAYGKTGSFMERANAWVDALRGEAQIPLALRAQGDALDRWVASVAAAVDRRAVSGEITLSAKGLTFTDPVLGRELDRVAATDSVLAAPTLDDREIDLHVRAIYPAVDESGYRDAVARATAVVTPLEVTVEDRRIAEDAAALSTLLSIERVAARPGDLPALPVDALAPAARYRYVVSLKQDRLKDWVTAVAAKLDRPAFSARYAVNPDGIASVVPGATGIRVSQDKLIAQLTTDLLSAAVGTRNVAVPAAIDTPAFSTEQANSWLPKISRTSEYTTYYPSNPSRHANISTGSSQFDGIVILPGQTFSFWELLGPVTVERGYAYAGAIINNRSDENVIGGGLCQVSTTMFNAVSRLGYEIVERHAHGYLIDRYPLGLDAAVFEPGVDFKWKNDTEAPVFLWSWNDLNSVSFDVWSVPTGRTVSFSAPVQSNFVDVPADQPADPAFIPGSKVAGRDVVRTRTVYDGGKVLHLDTYFSHYAPVWGGPVAATPTP
;
A
#
# COMPACT_ATOMS: atom_id res chain seq x y z
N MET A 1 -30.45 121.83 -21.42
CA MET A 1 -31.33 122.60 -22.33
C MET A 1 -31.97 121.58 -23.26
N ALA A 2 -33.28 121.49 -23.51
CA ALA A 2 -34.42 122.31 -23.18
C ALA A 2 -35.66 121.40 -23.00
N VAL A 3 -36.67 121.97 -22.36
CA VAL A 3 -37.97 121.42 -21.95
C VAL A 3 -38.95 121.35 -23.11
N ALA A 4 -39.90 120.38 -23.04
CA ALA A 4 -41.35 120.47 -23.31
C ALA A 4 -41.86 119.24 -24.10
N ALA A 5 -43.04 118.66 -23.89
CA ALA A 5 -44.09 118.76 -22.88
C ALA A 5 -45.16 117.69 -23.21
N ARG A 6 -45.86 117.19 -22.16
CA ARG A 6 -47.24 116.61 -22.12
C ARG A 6 -47.52 115.37 -23.01
N ASP A 7 -48.38 114.41 -22.64
CA ASP A 7 -49.61 114.50 -21.85
C ASP A 7 -50.01 113.13 -21.26
N ARG A 8 -51.00 113.18 -20.35
CA ARG A 8 -51.73 112.12 -19.61
C ARG A 8 -52.34 111.05 -20.56
N ASP A 9 -52.75 109.84 -20.14
CA ASP A 9 -53.72 109.55 -19.07
C ASP A 9 -53.89 108.01 -18.85
N ARG A 10 -54.24 107.65 -17.60
CA ARG A 10 -55.09 106.56 -17.07
C ARG A 10 -55.02 105.10 -17.58
N GLY A 11 -55.01 104.20 -16.59
CA GLY A 11 -54.91 102.75 -16.73
C GLY A 11 -56.23 101.98 -16.87
N ALA A 12 -56.09 100.68 -17.11
CA ALA A 12 -57.18 99.70 -17.05
C ALA A 12 -56.63 98.30 -16.72
N ARG A 13 -57.28 97.66 -15.73
CA ARG A 13 -57.11 96.26 -15.34
C ARG A 13 -57.34 95.34 -16.54
N ARG A 14 -56.38 94.47 -16.86
CA ARG A 14 -56.56 93.40 -17.86
C ARG A 14 -57.33 92.23 -17.24
N SER A 15 -58.60 92.11 -17.59
CA SER A 15 -59.39 90.88 -17.49
C SER A 15 -58.76 89.81 -18.40
N LEU A 16 -58.45 88.62 -17.88
CA LEU A 16 -58.15 87.45 -18.71
C LEU A 16 -59.34 87.25 -19.67
N SER A 17 -59.10 87.40 -20.97
CA SER A 17 -60.15 87.27 -21.97
C SER A 17 -60.56 85.80 -22.11
N LEU A 18 -61.87 85.58 -22.27
CA LEU A 18 -62.51 84.27 -22.52
C LEU A 18 -61.82 83.47 -23.66
N ARG A 19 -61.12 84.16 -24.56
CA ARG A 19 -60.34 83.58 -25.67
C ARG A 19 -59.13 82.76 -25.22
N PHE A 20 -58.53 83.03 -24.06
CA PHE A 20 -57.43 82.22 -23.50
C PHE A 20 -57.91 80.91 -22.84
N VAL A 21 -59.20 80.77 -22.55
CA VAL A 21 -59.80 79.53 -21.99
C VAL A 21 -60.51 78.73 -23.09
N LEU A 22 -61.15 79.38 -24.06
CA LEU A 22 -61.90 78.72 -25.13
C LEU A 22 -61.01 78.02 -26.18
N LEU A 23 -59.83 78.58 -26.50
CA LEU A 23 -58.90 77.96 -27.43
C LEU A 23 -58.38 76.60 -26.93
N PRO A 24 -57.84 76.47 -25.70
CA PRO A 24 -57.46 75.16 -25.16
C PRO A 24 -58.66 74.22 -24.99
N LEU A 25 -59.84 74.71 -24.61
CA LEU A 25 -61.05 73.88 -24.51
C LEU A 25 -61.48 73.31 -25.88
N SER A 26 -61.35 74.09 -26.96
CA SER A 26 -61.66 73.65 -28.33
C SER A 26 -60.63 72.66 -28.89
N ILE A 27 -59.36 72.81 -28.52
CA ILE A 27 -58.29 71.85 -28.85
C ILE A 27 -58.49 70.54 -28.07
N VAL A 28 -58.85 70.62 -26.79
CA VAL A 28 -59.18 69.45 -25.97
C VAL A 28 -60.45 68.76 -26.47
N ALA A 29 -61.47 69.52 -26.90
CA ALA A 29 -62.69 68.96 -27.49
C ALA A 29 -62.45 68.32 -28.87
N ALA A 30 -61.61 68.92 -29.71
CA ALA A 30 -61.20 68.34 -30.99
C ALA A 30 -60.32 67.10 -30.81
N ALA A 31 -59.38 67.12 -29.87
CA ALA A 31 -58.58 65.95 -29.50
C ALA A 31 -59.46 64.84 -28.91
N ALA A 32 -60.40 65.18 -28.02
CA ALA A 32 -61.37 64.23 -27.49
C ALA A 32 -62.28 63.67 -28.60
N ALA A 33 -62.70 64.49 -29.57
CA ALA A 33 -63.48 64.05 -30.71
C ALA A 33 -62.69 63.13 -31.65
N ILE A 34 -61.40 63.41 -31.91
CA ILE A 34 -60.50 62.53 -32.68
C ILE A 34 -60.33 61.20 -31.95
N VAL A 35 -60.04 61.23 -30.64
CA VAL A 35 -59.91 60.02 -29.81
C VAL A 35 -61.23 59.23 -29.79
N PHE A 36 -62.38 59.89 -29.74
CA PHE A 36 -63.71 59.25 -29.71
C PHE A 36 -64.16 58.73 -31.08
N ALA A 37 -63.81 59.39 -32.18
CA ALA A 37 -64.13 59.00 -33.56
C ALA A 37 -63.14 57.97 -34.14
N ALA A 38 -61.92 57.89 -33.59
CA ALA A 38 -60.86 56.98 -34.03
C ALA A 38 -61.26 55.50 -34.16
N PRO A 39 -61.99 54.89 -33.19
CA PRO A 39 -62.43 53.50 -33.32
C PRO A 39 -63.40 53.27 -34.47
N TYR A 40 -64.08 54.32 -34.96
CA TYR A 40 -65.04 54.25 -36.06
C TYR A 40 -64.38 54.55 -37.41
N LEU A 41 -63.51 55.57 -37.48
CA LEU A 41 -62.83 55.97 -38.72
C LEU A 41 -61.70 55.00 -39.12
N TYR A 42 -61.06 54.38 -38.13
CA TYR A 42 -59.97 53.45 -38.35
C TYR A 42 -60.33 52.04 -37.86
N ALA A 43 -61.62 51.66 -37.78
CA ALA A 43 -62.06 50.42 -37.12
C ALA A 43 -61.19 49.21 -37.51
N GLU A 44 -60.92 49.04 -38.81
CA GLU A 44 -60.14 47.93 -39.38
C GLU A 44 -58.70 48.31 -39.81
N ARG A 45 -58.23 49.52 -39.45
CA ARG A 45 -56.95 50.10 -39.91
C ARG A 45 -56.01 50.48 -38.78
N ALA A 46 -54.70 50.34 -38.94
CA ALA A 46 -53.74 50.87 -37.97
C ALA A 46 -53.76 52.41 -37.94
N LEU A 47 -53.44 53.01 -36.79
CA LEU A 47 -53.37 54.49 -36.68
C LEU A 47 -52.26 55.07 -37.57
N PRO A 48 -52.42 56.30 -38.11
CA PRO A 48 -51.35 56.96 -38.86
C PRO A 48 -50.07 57.07 -38.03
N GLY A 49 -48.92 56.72 -38.60
CA GLY A 49 -47.61 56.79 -37.94
C GLY A 49 -47.20 55.57 -37.10
N VAL A 50 -48.05 54.54 -37.02
CA VAL A 50 -47.66 53.24 -36.42
C VAL A 50 -46.62 52.52 -37.27
N THR A 51 -45.60 51.98 -36.62
CA THR A 51 -44.55 51.15 -37.23
C THR A 51 -44.43 49.80 -36.53
N VAL A 52 -43.99 48.77 -37.26
CA VAL A 52 -43.65 47.45 -36.72
C VAL A 52 -42.19 47.18 -37.11
N ALA A 53 -41.30 47.07 -36.12
CA ALA A 53 -39.86 46.88 -36.34
C ALA A 53 -39.24 47.81 -37.42
N GLY A 54 -39.68 49.08 -37.46
CA GLY A 54 -39.20 50.08 -38.43
C GLY A 54 -39.96 50.14 -39.77
N VAL A 55 -40.90 49.21 -40.03
CA VAL A 55 -41.76 49.25 -41.22
C VAL A 55 -43.03 50.05 -40.93
N HIS A 56 -43.33 51.03 -41.79
CA HIS A 56 -44.53 51.85 -41.68
C HIS A 56 -45.79 51.07 -42.06
N VAL A 57 -46.74 50.95 -41.13
CA VAL A 57 -48.00 50.21 -41.30
C VAL A 57 -49.25 51.07 -41.09
N GLY A 58 -49.07 52.34 -40.71
CA GLY A 58 -50.18 53.23 -40.39
C GLY A 58 -51.16 53.45 -41.55
N SER A 59 -52.45 53.59 -41.23
CA SER A 59 -53.58 53.75 -42.17
C SER A 59 -53.89 52.55 -43.07
N LEU A 60 -53.12 51.46 -42.99
CA LEU A 60 -53.36 50.23 -43.72
C LEU A 60 -54.35 49.33 -43.00
N GLU A 61 -55.10 48.53 -43.78
CA GLU A 61 -55.96 47.45 -43.27
C GLU A 61 -55.13 46.20 -42.98
N ALA A 62 -55.63 45.31 -42.12
CA ALA A 62 -54.91 44.11 -41.67
C ALA A 62 -54.30 43.26 -42.81
N ALA A 63 -55.01 43.12 -43.95
CA ALA A 63 -54.50 42.40 -45.11
C ALA A 63 -53.30 43.10 -45.77
N SER A 64 -53.38 44.43 -45.98
CA SER A 64 -52.28 45.20 -46.55
C SER A 64 -51.09 45.36 -45.59
N ILE A 65 -51.34 45.37 -44.28
CA ILE A 65 -50.26 45.29 -43.28
C ILE A 65 -49.52 43.96 -43.43
N ARG A 66 -50.24 42.84 -43.57
CA ARG A 66 -49.63 41.52 -43.78
C ARG A 66 -48.75 41.50 -45.02
N ASP A 67 -49.26 41.92 -46.17
CA ASP A 67 -48.50 41.95 -47.43
C ASP A 67 -47.22 42.80 -47.31
N ARG A 68 -47.31 43.93 -46.59
CA ARG A 68 -46.19 44.84 -46.34
C ARG A 68 -45.14 44.20 -45.42
N LEU A 69 -45.56 43.63 -44.29
CA LEU A 69 -44.64 42.96 -43.36
C LEU A 69 -44.02 41.70 -44.00
N ASP A 70 -44.76 40.97 -44.82
CA ASP A 70 -44.23 39.80 -45.51
C ASP A 70 -43.16 40.15 -46.54
N SER A 71 -43.37 41.24 -47.29
CA SER A 71 -42.41 41.69 -48.30
C SER A 71 -41.17 42.38 -47.71
N GLU A 72 -41.34 43.20 -46.68
CA GLU A 72 -40.26 44.03 -46.13
C GLU A 72 -39.56 43.42 -44.91
N LEU A 73 -40.19 42.47 -44.19
CA LEU A 73 -39.61 41.81 -43.03
C LEU A 73 -39.52 40.29 -43.18
N THR A 74 -40.65 39.58 -43.36
CA THR A 74 -40.67 38.11 -43.28
C THR A 74 -39.79 37.45 -44.35
N ARG A 75 -39.90 37.87 -45.62
CA ARG A 75 -39.09 37.30 -46.72
C ARG A 75 -37.60 37.62 -46.56
N PRO A 76 -37.16 38.88 -46.37
CA PRO A 76 -35.75 39.18 -46.13
C PRO A 76 -35.18 38.50 -44.88
N TRP A 77 -35.99 38.35 -43.83
CA TRP A 77 -35.61 37.71 -42.57
C TRP A 77 -35.30 36.21 -42.75
N ALA A 78 -36.10 35.50 -43.54
CA ALA A 78 -35.92 34.08 -43.81
C ALA A 78 -34.53 33.78 -44.38
N GLU A 79 -33.94 34.71 -45.16
CA GLU A 79 -32.63 34.58 -45.78
C GLU A 79 -31.46 35.03 -44.88
N ARG A 80 -31.72 35.73 -43.76
CA ARG A 80 -30.66 36.20 -42.86
C ARG A 80 -29.95 35.03 -42.20
N ALA A 81 -28.64 35.11 -42.15
CA ALA A 81 -27.80 34.07 -41.61
C ALA A 81 -27.83 34.06 -40.07
N VAL A 82 -27.87 32.84 -39.53
CA VAL A 82 -27.62 32.55 -38.12
C VAL A 82 -26.35 31.73 -38.06
N VAL A 83 -25.35 32.27 -37.37
CA VAL A 83 -24.04 31.63 -37.20
C VAL A 83 -23.85 31.30 -35.74
N ALA A 84 -23.44 30.07 -35.44
CA ALA A 84 -22.98 29.69 -34.11
C ALA A 84 -21.52 29.27 -34.20
N VAL A 85 -20.72 29.73 -33.24
CA VAL A 85 -19.28 29.42 -33.16
C VAL A 85 -18.97 28.86 -31.78
N TYR A 86 -18.29 27.72 -31.74
CA TYR A 86 -17.77 27.17 -30.48
C TYR A 86 -16.52 26.33 -30.76
N ASP A 87 -15.45 26.58 -30.00
CA ASP A 87 -14.21 25.78 -30.04
C ASP A 87 -13.63 25.59 -31.46
N GLY A 88 -13.69 26.66 -32.28
CA GLY A 88 -13.21 26.67 -33.66
C GLY A 88 -14.13 26.00 -34.69
N GLN A 89 -15.27 25.43 -34.27
CA GLN A 89 -16.32 24.92 -35.16
C GLN A 89 -17.34 26.01 -35.46
N THR A 90 -17.92 25.97 -36.66
CA THR A 90 -18.91 26.95 -37.12
C THR A 90 -20.11 26.25 -37.73
N TRP A 91 -21.31 26.59 -37.25
CA TRP A 91 -22.58 26.16 -37.83
C TRP A 91 -23.26 27.38 -38.43
N ARG A 92 -23.44 27.38 -39.75
CA ARG A 92 -24.15 28.45 -40.48
C ARG A 92 -25.47 27.90 -40.99
N THR A 93 -26.55 28.64 -40.74
CA THR A 93 -27.90 28.34 -41.21
C THR A 93 -28.65 29.65 -41.50
N THR A 94 -29.92 29.57 -41.85
CA THR A 94 -30.79 30.73 -42.10
C THR A 94 -32.02 30.67 -41.19
N ASN A 95 -32.66 31.81 -40.92
CA ASN A 95 -33.88 31.79 -40.11
C ASN A 95 -35.01 30.97 -40.78
N GLY A 96 -35.04 30.92 -42.11
CA GLY A 96 -35.99 30.10 -42.88
C GLY A 96 -35.78 28.61 -42.65
N ASP A 97 -34.53 28.14 -42.69
CA ASP A 97 -34.18 26.74 -42.41
C ASP A 97 -34.50 26.36 -40.96
N LEU A 98 -34.31 27.29 -40.02
CA LEU A 98 -34.66 27.13 -38.61
C LEU A 98 -36.17 27.24 -38.34
N ALA A 99 -36.97 27.60 -39.35
CA ALA A 99 -38.38 27.96 -39.20
C ALA A 99 -38.64 29.01 -38.09
N VAL A 100 -37.69 29.93 -37.90
CA VAL A 100 -37.81 31.07 -37.00
C VAL A 100 -38.35 32.24 -37.79
N SER A 101 -39.53 32.71 -37.41
CA SER A 101 -40.25 33.76 -38.14
C SER A 101 -40.73 34.84 -37.18
N PRO A 102 -40.87 36.08 -37.64
CA PRO A 102 -41.57 37.09 -36.86
C PRO A 102 -43.03 36.71 -36.68
N ASP A 103 -43.58 36.95 -35.49
CA ASP A 103 -44.99 36.74 -35.20
C ASP A 103 -45.84 37.89 -35.77
N VAL A 104 -46.00 37.85 -37.08
CA VAL A 104 -46.73 38.86 -37.86
C VAL A 104 -48.21 38.93 -37.46
N ASP A 105 -48.83 37.81 -37.10
CA ASP A 105 -50.26 37.79 -36.75
C ASP A 105 -50.52 38.56 -35.44
N THR A 106 -49.69 38.32 -34.42
CA THR A 106 -49.75 39.08 -33.16
C THR A 106 -49.39 40.55 -33.39
N ALA A 107 -48.39 40.84 -34.22
CA ALA A 107 -48.00 42.22 -34.53
C ALA A 107 -49.11 42.98 -35.27
N ILE A 108 -49.81 42.36 -36.23
CA ILE A 108 -50.96 42.96 -36.94
C ILE A 108 -52.11 43.22 -35.96
N ALA A 109 -52.47 42.22 -35.16
CA ALA A 109 -53.55 42.36 -34.17
C ALA A 109 -53.26 43.51 -33.20
N THR A 110 -52.01 43.63 -32.75
CA THR A 110 -51.54 44.70 -31.86
C THR A 110 -51.54 46.05 -32.57
N ALA A 111 -51.04 46.14 -33.80
CA ALA A 111 -51.00 47.37 -34.58
C ALA A 111 -52.39 47.91 -34.92
N VAL A 112 -53.35 47.04 -35.22
CA VAL A 112 -54.75 47.43 -35.46
C VAL A 112 -55.46 47.80 -34.16
N ALA A 113 -55.16 47.14 -33.02
CA ALA A 113 -55.75 47.49 -31.73
C ALA A 113 -55.13 48.75 -31.09
N TYR A 114 -53.93 49.15 -31.50
CA TYR A 114 -53.16 50.25 -30.92
C TYR A 114 -53.95 51.57 -30.91
N GLY A 115 -54.06 52.19 -29.73
CA GLY A 115 -54.79 53.45 -29.52
C GLY A 115 -56.33 53.35 -29.62
N LYS A 116 -56.89 52.14 -29.72
CA LYS A 116 -58.35 51.90 -29.77
C LYS A 116 -58.90 51.17 -28.55
N THR A 117 -58.04 50.46 -27.83
CA THR A 117 -58.36 49.75 -26.59
C THR A 117 -57.79 50.49 -25.38
N GLY A 118 -58.27 50.17 -24.17
CA GLY A 118 -57.84 50.82 -22.93
C GLY A 118 -58.64 52.06 -22.52
N SER A 119 -58.16 52.74 -21.49
CA SER A 119 -58.75 53.96 -20.92
C SER A 119 -58.65 55.15 -21.90
N PHE A 120 -59.44 56.20 -21.65
CA PHE A 120 -59.43 57.40 -22.47
C PHE A 120 -58.02 58.04 -22.58
N MET A 121 -57.28 58.09 -21.46
CA MET A 121 -55.94 58.71 -21.42
C MET A 121 -54.91 57.88 -22.21
N GLU A 122 -54.99 56.55 -22.15
CA GLU A 122 -54.10 55.65 -22.91
C GLU A 122 -54.34 55.80 -24.42
N ARG A 123 -55.61 55.89 -24.84
CA ARG A 123 -55.97 56.13 -26.25
C ARG A 123 -55.49 57.50 -26.73
N ALA A 124 -55.63 58.53 -25.91
CA ALA A 124 -55.17 59.87 -26.24
C ALA A 124 -53.64 59.94 -26.38
N ASN A 125 -52.89 59.31 -25.47
CA ASN A 125 -51.43 59.23 -25.54
C ASN A 125 -50.96 58.43 -26.76
N ALA A 126 -51.55 57.26 -27.03
CA ALA A 126 -51.21 56.45 -28.20
C ALA A 126 -51.39 57.21 -29.53
N TRP A 127 -52.38 58.10 -29.61
CA TRP A 127 -52.56 58.98 -30.78
C TRP A 127 -51.46 60.04 -30.90
N VAL A 128 -51.02 60.61 -29.78
CA VAL A 128 -49.89 61.54 -29.75
C VAL A 128 -48.60 60.83 -30.17
N ASP A 129 -48.36 59.63 -29.64
CA ASP A 129 -47.20 58.80 -29.98
C ASP A 129 -47.22 58.42 -31.46
N ALA A 130 -48.37 58.02 -31.99
CA ALA A 130 -48.53 57.70 -33.40
C ALA A 130 -48.28 58.91 -34.31
N LEU A 131 -48.79 60.10 -33.97
CA LEU A 131 -48.55 61.32 -34.75
C LEU A 131 -47.10 61.82 -34.66
N ARG A 132 -46.38 61.50 -33.59
CA ARG A 132 -44.94 61.78 -33.44
C ARG A 132 -44.06 60.74 -34.12
N GLY A 133 -44.64 59.65 -34.61
CA GLY A 133 -43.89 58.51 -35.15
C GLY A 133 -43.22 57.65 -34.07
N GLU A 134 -43.64 57.78 -32.82
CA GLU A 134 -43.13 57.05 -31.64
C GLU A 134 -43.93 55.76 -31.37
N ALA A 135 -45.03 55.51 -32.11
CA ALA A 135 -45.83 54.30 -32.00
C ALA A 135 -45.15 53.09 -32.67
N GLN A 136 -44.23 52.47 -31.94
CA GLN A 136 -43.51 51.28 -32.36
C GLN A 136 -44.10 50.02 -31.73
N ILE A 137 -44.62 49.11 -32.57
CA ILE A 137 -45.12 47.81 -32.13
C ILE A 137 -43.94 46.82 -32.07
N PRO A 138 -43.73 46.15 -30.92
CA PRO A 138 -42.70 45.14 -30.80
C PRO A 138 -43.03 43.93 -31.68
N LEU A 139 -42.01 43.36 -32.30
CA LEU A 139 -42.12 42.17 -33.13
C LEU A 139 -41.43 41.01 -32.41
N ALA A 140 -42.21 40.08 -31.88
CA ALA A 140 -41.68 38.87 -31.25
C ALA A 140 -41.30 37.86 -32.32
N LEU A 141 -40.24 37.08 -32.08
CA LEU A 141 -39.91 35.92 -32.90
C LEU A 141 -40.56 34.66 -32.33
N ARG A 142 -40.97 33.77 -33.22
CA ARG A 142 -41.45 32.44 -32.86
C ARG A 142 -40.80 31.38 -33.74
N ALA A 143 -40.41 30.28 -33.10
CA ALA A 143 -40.07 29.05 -33.82
C ALA A 143 -41.36 28.33 -34.23
N GLN A 144 -41.40 27.79 -35.44
CA GLN A 144 -42.50 26.99 -35.95
C GLN A 144 -42.04 25.54 -36.15
N GLY A 145 -42.77 24.59 -35.55
CA GLY A 145 -42.40 23.17 -35.63
C GLY A 145 -41.12 22.86 -34.85
N ASP A 146 -40.32 21.91 -35.35
CA ASP A 146 -39.18 21.31 -34.65
C ASP A 146 -37.81 21.64 -35.30
N ALA A 147 -37.77 22.50 -36.31
CA ALA A 147 -36.58 22.74 -37.11
C ALA A 147 -35.45 23.37 -36.27
N LEU A 148 -35.77 24.35 -35.43
CA LEU A 148 -34.85 24.94 -34.47
C LEU A 148 -34.33 23.89 -33.47
N ASP A 149 -35.21 23.09 -32.88
CA ASP A 149 -34.84 22.05 -31.93
C ASP A 149 -33.92 20.99 -32.56
N ARG A 150 -34.20 20.58 -33.79
CA ARG A 150 -33.34 19.64 -34.55
C ARG A 150 -31.98 20.24 -34.86
N TRP A 151 -31.92 21.52 -35.21
CA TRP A 151 -30.65 22.21 -35.42
C TRP A 151 -29.85 22.32 -34.13
N VAL A 152 -30.47 22.78 -33.03
CA VAL A 152 -29.83 22.82 -31.70
C VAL A 152 -29.36 21.42 -31.27
N ALA A 153 -30.16 20.37 -31.52
CA ALA A 153 -29.77 18.99 -31.25
C ALA A 153 -28.57 18.53 -32.10
N SER A 154 -28.44 19.01 -33.34
CA SER A 154 -27.29 18.72 -34.20
C SER A 154 -26.01 19.42 -33.73
N VAL A 155 -26.13 20.68 -33.27
CA VAL A 155 -25.03 21.42 -32.64
C VAL A 155 -24.63 20.72 -31.34
N ALA A 156 -25.61 20.37 -30.50
CA ALA A 156 -25.39 19.61 -29.27
C ALA A 156 -24.70 18.27 -29.55
N ALA A 157 -25.08 17.53 -30.60
CA ALA A 157 -24.42 16.26 -30.92
C ALA A 157 -22.93 16.41 -31.29
N ALA A 158 -22.53 17.57 -31.81
CA ALA A 158 -21.12 17.88 -32.12
C ALA A 158 -20.36 18.46 -30.92
N VAL A 159 -21.03 19.20 -30.04
CA VAL A 159 -20.45 19.86 -28.86
C VAL A 159 -20.41 18.91 -27.66
N ASP A 160 -21.52 18.23 -27.36
CA ASP A 160 -21.74 17.43 -26.17
C ASP A 160 -20.70 16.31 -26.07
N ARG A 161 -20.05 16.21 -24.91
CA ARG A 161 -19.09 15.15 -24.60
C ARG A 161 -19.33 14.64 -23.20
N ARG A 162 -19.35 13.33 -23.04
CA ARG A 162 -19.45 12.71 -21.72
C ARG A 162 -18.16 12.92 -20.93
N ALA A 163 -18.30 13.23 -19.65
CA ALA A 163 -17.18 13.25 -18.73
C ALA A 163 -16.64 11.83 -18.50
N VAL A 164 -15.33 11.69 -18.35
CA VAL A 164 -14.64 10.43 -18.00
C VAL A 164 -14.04 10.60 -16.62
N SER A 165 -14.34 9.67 -15.71
CA SER A 165 -13.76 9.70 -14.36
C SER A 165 -12.35 9.15 -14.37
N GLY A 166 -11.46 9.78 -13.61
CA GLY A 166 -10.12 9.29 -13.39
C GLY A 166 -10.15 7.95 -12.67
N GLU A 167 -9.35 6.99 -13.14
CA GLU A 167 -9.27 5.65 -12.58
C GLU A 167 -7.81 5.24 -12.34
N ILE A 168 -7.57 4.64 -11.17
CA ILE A 168 -6.30 4.01 -10.80
C ILE A 168 -6.57 2.55 -10.49
N THR A 169 -5.98 1.66 -11.28
CA THR A 169 -6.18 0.21 -11.12
C THR A 169 -4.85 -0.46 -10.85
N LEU A 170 -4.81 -1.25 -9.77
CA LEU A 170 -3.69 -2.11 -9.42
C LEU A 170 -4.03 -3.54 -9.81
N SER A 171 -3.25 -4.13 -10.72
CA SER A 171 -3.43 -5.50 -11.19
C SER A 171 -2.13 -6.30 -11.06
N ALA A 172 -2.17 -7.59 -11.37
CA ALA A 172 -0.95 -8.42 -11.46
C ALA A 172 0.06 -7.92 -12.51
N LYS A 173 -0.38 -7.10 -13.47
CA LYS A 173 0.48 -6.47 -14.49
C LYS A 173 1.05 -5.12 -14.05
N GLY A 174 0.75 -4.67 -12.83
CA GLY A 174 1.15 -3.37 -12.28
C GLY A 174 0.01 -2.34 -12.28
N LEU A 175 0.39 -1.07 -12.19
CA LEU A 175 -0.52 0.07 -12.15
C LEU A 175 -0.94 0.50 -13.56
N THR A 176 -2.23 0.82 -13.72
CA THR A 176 -2.77 1.46 -14.92
C THR A 176 -3.57 2.68 -14.54
N PHE A 177 -3.49 3.71 -15.37
CA PHE A 177 -4.06 5.04 -15.15
C PHE A 177 -5.00 5.39 -16.29
N THR A 178 -6.19 5.90 -15.97
CA THR A 178 -7.09 6.56 -16.93
C THR A 178 -7.29 7.99 -16.46
N ASP A 179 -6.88 8.97 -17.27
CA ASP A 179 -6.96 10.38 -16.91
C ASP A 179 -8.41 10.89 -16.92
N PRO A 180 -8.81 11.71 -15.94
CA PRO A 180 -10.13 12.33 -15.93
C PRO A 180 -10.26 13.34 -17.08
N VAL A 181 -11.40 13.32 -17.75
CA VAL A 181 -11.72 14.28 -18.82
C VAL A 181 -13.03 14.97 -18.49
N LEU A 182 -13.02 16.30 -18.50
CA LEU A 182 -14.23 17.09 -18.34
C LEU A 182 -15.18 16.83 -19.52
N GLY A 183 -16.44 16.60 -19.20
CA GLY A 183 -17.51 16.60 -20.19
C GLY A 183 -17.93 18.03 -20.52
N ARG A 184 -18.80 18.14 -21.52
CA ARG A 184 -19.42 19.40 -21.93
C ARG A 184 -20.83 19.13 -22.40
N GLU A 185 -21.74 20.05 -22.09
CA GLU A 185 -23.15 20.01 -22.51
C GLU A 185 -23.56 21.39 -23.01
N LEU A 186 -24.14 21.45 -24.21
CA LEU A 186 -24.80 22.64 -24.70
C LEU A 186 -26.09 22.90 -23.90
N ASP A 187 -26.23 24.08 -23.32
CA ASP A 187 -27.51 24.52 -22.75
C ASP A 187 -28.49 24.82 -23.88
N ARG A 188 -29.31 23.81 -24.19
CA ARG A 188 -30.25 23.85 -25.32
C ARG A 188 -31.32 24.93 -25.17
N VAL A 189 -31.69 25.24 -23.93
CA VAL A 189 -32.69 26.30 -23.65
C VAL A 189 -32.04 27.65 -23.92
N ALA A 190 -30.86 27.90 -23.36
CA ALA A 190 -30.14 29.15 -23.61
C ALA A 190 -29.79 29.35 -25.10
N ALA A 191 -29.43 28.27 -25.81
CA ALA A 191 -29.16 28.32 -27.25
C ALA A 191 -30.43 28.69 -28.05
N THR A 192 -31.57 28.11 -27.70
CA THR A 192 -32.87 28.42 -28.33
C THR A 192 -33.28 29.87 -28.05
N ASP A 193 -33.14 30.31 -26.80
CA ASP A 193 -33.44 31.67 -26.39
C ASP A 193 -32.53 32.68 -27.10
N SER A 194 -31.23 32.37 -27.26
CA SER A 194 -30.29 33.22 -28.00
C SER A 194 -30.68 33.37 -29.48
N VAL A 195 -31.26 32.34 -30.09
CA VAL A 195 -31.76 32.43 -31.47
C VAL A 195 -33.01 33.33 -31.54
N LEU A 196 -33.92 33.21 -30.57
CA LEU A 196 -35.21 33.92 -30.55
C LEU A 196 -35.13 35.35 -30.01
N ALA A 197 -34.11 35.70 -29.23
CA ALA A 197 -33.94 37.05 -28.71
C ALA A 197 -33.55 38.09 -29.78
N ALA A 198 -33.01 37.64 -30.92
CA ALA A 198 -32.46 38.41 -32.05
C ALA A 198 -32.56 39.95 -31.92
N PRO A 199 -31.52 40.62 -31.39
CA PRO A 199 -31.57 42.05 -31.09
C PRO A 199 -31.65 42.93 -32.35
N THR A 200 -31.27 42.38 -33.51
CA THR A 200 -31.38 43.00 -34.84
C THR A 200 -31.98 42.01 -35.84
N LEU A 201 -32.55 42.54 -36.92
CA LEU A 201 -33.13 41.75 -38.01
C LEU A 201 -32.12 41.42 -39.13
N ASP A 202 -30.82 41.48 -38.82
CA ASP A 202 -29.70 41.23 -39.75
C ASP A 202 -29.07 39.84 -39.54
N ASP A 203 -28.05 39.52 -40.36
CA ASP A 203 -27.17 38.38 -40.11
C ASP A 203 -26.56 38.48 -38.71
N ARG A 204 -26.61 37.38 -37.95
CA ARG A 204 -26.17 37.38 -36.55
C ARG A 204 -25.40 36.15 -36.15
N GLU A 205 -24.49 36.36 -35.21
CA GLU A 205 -23.84 35.30 -34.44
C GLU A 205 -24.59 35.10 -33.12
N ILE A 206 -24.83 33.84 -32.75
CA ILE A 206 -25.47 33.48 -31.48
C ILE A 206 -24.43 32.96 -30.49
N ASP A 207 -24.66 33.24 -29.21
CA ASP A 207 -23.81 32.72 -28.14
C ASP A 207 -24.25 31.30 -27.77
N LEU A 208 -23.31 30.36 -27.85
CA LEU A 208 -23.54 28.99 -27.40
C LEU A 208 -23.08 28.85 -25.96
N HIS A 209 -24.02 28.87 -25.04
CA HIS A 209 -23.73 28.60 -23.64
C HIS A 209 -23.46 27.10 -23.42
N VAL A 210 -22.19 26.74 -23.23
CA VAL A 210 -21.76 25.35 -23.00
C VAL A 210 -21.27 25.18 -21.57
N ARG A 211 -21.89 24.28 -20.83
CA ARG A 211 -21.55 23.99 -19.43
C ARG A 211 -20.57 22.82 -19.34
N ALA A 212 -19.57 22.95 -18.49
CA ALA A 212 -18.64 21.85 -18.20
C ALA A 212 -19.28 20.82 -17.27
N ILE A 213 -19.15 19.53 -17.60
CA ILE A 213 -19.59 18.42 -16.76
C ILE A 213 -18.39 17.86 -16.02
N TYR A 214 -18.41 17.91 -14.69
CA TYR A 214 -17.34 17.34 -13.89
C TYR A 214 -17.58 15.84 -13.64
N PRO A 215 -16.55 14.99 -13.84
CA PRO A 215 -16.65 13.58 -13.51
C PRO A 215 -16.67 13.37 -11.98
N ALA A 216 -17.05 12.16 -11.55
CA ALA A 216 -17.08 11.79 -10.15
C ALA A 216 -15.68 11.80 -9.50
N VAL A 217 -14.65 11.46 -10.27
CA VAL A 217 -13.24 11.67 -9.90
C VAL A 217 -12.66 12.58 -10.98
N ASP A 218 -12.40 13.84 -10.63
CA ASP A 218 -11.74 14.80 -11.49
C ASP A 218 -10.25 14.92 -11.16
N GLU A 219 -9.54 15.79 -11.88
CA GLU A 219 -8.10 16.00 -11.73
C GLU A 219 -7.68 16.23 -10.26
N SER A 220 -8.49 16.98 -9.50
CA SER A 220 -8.20 17.31 -8.11
C SER A 220 -8.28 16.10 -7.17
N GLY A 221 -9.16 15.14 -7.45
CA GLY A 221 -9.26 13.89 -6.70
C GLY A 221 -8.30 12.79 -7.17
N TYR A 222 -7.55 13.03 -8.25
CA TYR A 222 -6.81 12.03 -9.00
C TYR A 222 -5.29 12.22 -8.94
N ARG A 223 -4.82 13.44 -9.23
CA ARG A 223 -3.41 13.74 -9.52
C ARG A 223 -2.44 13.33 -8.40
N ASP A 224 -2.75 13.70 -7.16
CA ASP A 224 -1.88 13.42 -6.01
C ASP A 224 -1.78 11.92 -5.74
N ALA A 225 -2.85 11.16 -6.01
CA ALA A 225 -2.87 9.72 -5.87
C ALA A 225 -2.01 9.04 -6.96
N VAL A 226 -2.06 9.51 -8.21
CA VAL A 226 -1.17 9.02 -9.28
C VAL A 226 0.29 9.28 -8.94
N ALA A 227 0.61 10.48 -8.45
CA ALA A 227 1.97 10.83 -8.05
C ALA A 227 2.49 9.91 -6.93
N ARG A 228 1.68 9.68 -5.89
CA ARG A 228 2.02 8.77 -4.77
C ARG A 228 2.13 7.31 -5.21
N ALA A 229 1.19 6.82 -6.02
CA ALA A 229 1.22 5.44 -6.50
C ALA A 229 2.47 5.17 -7.36
N THR A 230 2.79 6.11 -8.26
CA THR A 230 4.01 6.08 -9.09
C THR A 230 5.27 6.13 -8.22
N ALA A 231 5.29 6.97 -7.19
CA ALA A 231 6.42 7.06 -6.26
C ALA A 231 6.71 5.73 -5.55
N VAL A 232 5.67 5.01 -5.11
CA VAL A 232 5.86 3.74 -4.39
C VAL A 232 6.44 2.65 -5.30
N VAL A 233 6.00 2.57 -6.56
CA VAL A 233 6.49 1.55 -7.51
C VAL A 233 7.78 1.95 -8.23
N THR A 234 8.36 3.10 -7.90
CA THR A 234 9.67 3.49 -8.43
C THR A 234 10.71 2.47 -7.94
N PRO A 235 11.52 1.85 -8.84
CA PRO A 235 12.50 0.83 -8.46
C PRO A 235 13.35 1.25 -7.27
N LEU A 236 13.61 0.31 -6.36
CA LEU A 236 14.27 0.57 -5.10
C LEU A 236 15.55 -0.27 -5.00
N GLU A 237 16.68 0.36 -4.69
CA GLU A 237 17.89 -0.33 -4.26
C GLU A 237 18.12 -0.04 -2.77
N VAL A 238 18.18 -1.09 -1.97
CA VAL A 238 18.48 -1.02 -0.54
C VAL A 238 19.89 -1.54 -0.30
N THR A 239 20.72 -0.77 0.40
CA THR A 239 22.14 -1.08 0.59
C THR A 239 22.55 -1.10 2.06
N VAL A 240 23.42 -2.04 2.41
CA VAL A 240 24.14 -2.06 3.69
C VAL A 240 25.59 -2.49 3.42
N GLU A 241 26.56 -1.63 3.74
CA GLU A 241 27.96 -1.80 3.33
C GLU A 241 28.10 -2.14 1.83
N ASP A 242 28.64 -3.31 1.51
CA ASP A 242 28.87 -3.84 0.16
C ASP A 242 27.69 -4.67 -0.38
N ARG A 243 26.68 -4.94 0.46
CA ARG A 243 25.51 -5.75 0.11
C ARG A 243 24.38 -4.86 -0.39
N ARG A 244 23.68 -5.34 -1.42
CA ARG A 244 22.54 -4.65 -2.02
C ARG A 244 21.43 -5.59 -2.42
N ILE A 245 20.21 -5.09 -2.32
CA ILE A 245 19.00 -5.74 -2.83
C ILE A 245 18.28 -4.72 -3.70
N ALA A 246 17.90 -5.15 -4.91
CA ALA A 246 17.07 -4.36 -5.80
C ALA A 246 15.66 -4.94 -5.83
N GLU A 247 14.67 -4.06 -5.82
CA GLU A 247 13.25 -4.37 -5.99
C GLU A 247 12.70 -3.63 -7.20
N ASP A 248 11.90 -4.34 -7.98
CA ASP A 248 11.24 -3.80 -9.15
C ASP A 248 9.85 -3.24 -8.82
N ALA A 249 9.24 -2.61 -9.82
CA ALA A 249 7.91 -2.04 -9.70
C ALA A 249 6.84 -3.07 -9.34
N ALA A 250 6.98 -4.33 -9.79
CA ALA A 250 5.99 -5.37 -9.55
C ALA A 250 6.01 -5.79 -8.07
N ALA A 251 7.19 -6.03 -7.50
CA ALA A 251 7.36 -6.33 -6.08
C ALA A 251 6.84 -5.18 -5.20
N LEU A 252 7.24 -3.94 -5.50
CA LEU A 252 6.83 -2.76 -4.75
C LEU A 252 5.32 -2.48 -4.84
N SER A 253 4.68 -2.83 -5.95
CA SER A 253 3.23 -2.68 -6.11
C SER A 253 2.43 -3.52 -5.10
N THR A 254 3.01 -4.59 -4.57
CA THR A 254 2.37 -5.41 -3.54
C THR A 254 2.20 -4.68 -2.19
N LEU A 255 2.99 -3.62 -1.97
CA LEU A 255 2.94 -2.78 -0.78
C LEU A 255 1.80 -1.76 -0.85
N LEU A 256 1.21 -1.50 -2.01
CA LEU A 256 0.21 -0.46 -2.20
C LEU A 256 -1.19 -0.88 -1.70
N SER A 257 -1.87 0.09 -1.07
CA SER A 257 -3.33 0.16 -0.97
C SER A 257 -3.82 1.39 -1.71
N ILE A 258 -4.85 1.22 -2.55
CA ILE A 258 -5.46 2.29 -3.34
C ILE A 258 -6.96 2.22 -3.13
N GLU A 259 -7.52 3.24 -2.50
CA GLU A 259 -8.93 3.28 -2.12
C GLU A 259 -9.61 4.49 -2.74
N ARG A 260 -10.75 4.26 -3.39
CA ARG A 260 -11.63 5.34 -3.86
C ARG A 260 -12.58 5.71 -2.73
N VAL A 261 -12.44 6.92 -2.19
CA VAL A 261 -13.24 7.41 -1.06
C VAL A 261 -14.09 8.61 -1.47
N ALA A 262 -15.28 8.74 -0.88
CA ALA A 262 -16.12 9.91 -1.10
C ALA A 262 -15.45 11.16 -0.49
N ALA A 263 -15.42 12.25 -1.25
CA ALA A 263 -14.82 13.50 -0.82
C ALA A 263 -15.74 14.21 0.19
N ARG A 264 -15.17 14.67 1.31
CA ARG A 264 -15.88 15.48 2.31
C ARG A 264 -15.86 16.96 1.91
N PRO A 265 -16.76 17.80 2.46
CA PRO A 265 -16.67 19.25 2.26
C PRO A 265 -15.28 19.78 2.63
N GLY A 266 -14.61 20.43 1.67
CA GLY A 266 -13.25 20.95 1.83
C GLY A 266 -12.12 20.01 1.38
N ASP A 267 -12.39 18.74 1.11
CA ASP A 267 -11.36 17.80 0.59
C ASP A 267 -10.91 18.14 -0.83
N LEU A 268 -11.82 18.69 -1.65
CA LEU A 268 -11.59 19.06 -3.04
C LEU A 268 -11.98 20.52 -3.29
N PRO A 269 -11.34 21.21 -4.27
CA PRO A 269 -11.73 22.55 -4.67
C PRO A 269 -13.21 22.64 -5.05
N ALA A 270 -13.85 23.77 -4.76
CA ALA A 270 -15.22 24.03 -5.18
C ALA A 270 -15.31 24.09 -6.71
N LEU A 271 -16.44 23.62 -7.25
CA LEU A 271 -16.71 23.69 -8.68
C LEU A 271 -17.15 25.10 -9.10
N PRO A 272 -16.93 25.51 -10.35
CA PRO A 272 -17.53 26.71 -10.91
C PRO A 272 -19.06 26.70 -10.78
N VAL A 273 -19.68 27.88 -10.64
CA VAL A 273 -21.12 28.05 -10.37
C VAL A 273 -22.01 27.53 -11.51
N ASP A 274 -21.50 27.61 -12.74
CA ASP A 274 -22.13 27.21 -13.99
C ASP A 274 -21.83 25.76 -14.39
N ALA A 275 -21.01 25.04 -13.62
CA ALA A 275 -20.63 23.67 -13.91
C ALA A 275 -21.69 22.66 -13.45
N LEU A 276 -21.83 21.58 -14.22
CA LEU A 276 -22.66 20.44 -13.85
C LEU A 276 -21.88 19.48 -12.95
N ALA A 277 -22.29 19.43 -11.69
CA ALA A 277 -21.69 18.57 -10.68
C ALA A 277 -22.26 17.14 -10.74
N PRO A 278 -21.45 16.10 -10.46
CA PRO A 278 -21.95 14.75 -10.26
C PRO A 278 -22.68 14.66 -8.90
N ALA A 279 -23.51 13.63 -8.73
CA ALA A 279 -24.22 13.40 -7.47
C ALA A 279 -23.28 13.24 -6.25
N ALA A 280 -22.09 12.70 -6.47
CA ALA A 280 -21.03 12.61 -5.47
C ALA A 280 -19.66 12.74 -6.14
N ARG A 281 -18.73 13.39 -5.44
CA ARG A 281 -17.32 13.50 -5.82
C ARG A 281 -16.47 12.57 -4.96
N TYR A 282 -15.40 12.05 -5.54
CA TYR A 282 -14.51 11.06 -4.96
C TYR A 282 -13.07 11.45 -5.18
N ARG A 283 -12.20 10.95 -4.30
CA ARG A 283 -10.75 11.02 -4.44
C ARG A 283 -10.11 9.67 -4.17
N TYR A 284 -8.91 9.48 -4.69
CA TYR A 284 -8.11 8.31 -4.34
C TYR A 284 -7.23 8.58 -3.12
N VAL A 285 -7.18 7.61 -2.21
CA VAL A 285 -6.23 7.57 -1.10
C VAL A 285 -5.24 6.46 -1.37
N VAL A 286 -3.95 6.82 -1.41
CA VAL A 286 -2.85 5.89 -1.60
C VAL A 286 -2.09 5.76 -0.29
N SER A 287 -1.92 4.54 0.19
CA SER A 287 -1.20 4.22 1.42
C SER A 287 -0.39 2.93 1.25
N LEU A 288 0.45 2.64 2.25
CA LEU A 288 1.23 1.41 2.32
C LEU A 288 0.54 0.40 3.23
N LYS A 289 0.44 -0.84 2.77
CA LYS A 289 0.03 -2.01 3.58
C LYS A 289 1.13 -2.32 4.59
N GLN A 290 0.93 -1.90 5.85
CA GLN A 290 1.95 -1.98 6.89
C GLN A 290 2.46 -3.40 7.14
N ASP A 291 1.59 -4.40 7.16
CA ASP A 291 1.99 -5.81 7.33
C ASP A 291 2.89 -6.29 6.18
N ARG A 292 2.55 -5.92 4.95
CA ARG A 292 3.37 -6.26 3.77
C ARG A 292 4.73 -5.57 3.78
N LEU A 293 4.79 -4.32 4.24
CA LEU A 293 6.04 -3.60 4.41
C LEU A 293 6.93 -4.30 5.47
N LYS A 294 6.34 -4.72 6.59
CA LYS A 294 7.06 -5.45 7.64
C LYS A 294 7.58 -6.81 7.17
N ASP A 295 6.76 -7.59 6.46
CA ASP A 295 7.17 -8.88 5.90
C ASP A 295 8.31 -8.71 4.88
N TRP A 296 8.18 -7.70 4.01
CA TRP A 296 9.23 -7.37 3.05
C TRP A 296 10.53 -6.94 3.74
N VAL A 297 10.47 -6.07 4.75
CA VAL A 297 11.65 -5.66 5.55
C VAL A 297 12.29 -6.87 6.24
N THR A 298 11.49 -7.81 6.75
CA THR A 298 11.99 -9.06 7.35
C THR A 298 12.77 -9.89 6.34
N ALA A 299 12.23 -10.04 5.11
CA ALA A 299 12.89 -10.76 4.03
C ALA A 299 14.18 -10.06 3.54
N VAL A 300 14.19 -8.73 3.50
CA VAL A 300 15.37 -7.91 3.21
C VAL A 300 16.42 -8.09 4.31
N ALA A 301 16.03 -8.01 5.58
CA ALA A 301 16.93 -8.20 6.71
C ALA A 301 17.55 -9.60 6.69
N ALA A 302 16.78 -10.67 6.45
CA ALA A 302 17.33 -12.03 6.35
C ALA A 302 18.42 -12.18 5.27
N LYS A 303 18.34 -11.38 4.20
CA LYS A 303 19.33 -11.36 3.12
C LYS A 303 20.47 -10.37 3.35
N LEU A 304 20.31 -9.33 4.18
CA LEU A 304 21.31 -8.29 4.43
C LEU A 304 22.05 -8.46 5.76
N ASP A 305 21.44 -9.14 6.74
CA ASP A 305 22.05 -9.48 8.01
C ASP A 305 23.28 -10.37 7.77
N ARG A 306 24.36 -10.02 8.46
CA ARG A 306 25.59 -10.80 8.54
C ARG A 306 25.79 -11.08 10.03
N PRO A 307 25.44 -12.25 10.56
CA PRO A 307 25.58 -12.50 12.00
C PRO A 307 27.04 -12.42 12.43
N ALA A 308 27.26 -11.95 13.65
CA ALA A 308 28.57 -12.04 14.28
C ALA A 308 28.92 -13.50 14.58
N PHE A 309 30.21 -13.81 14.61
CA PHE A 309 30.67 -15.11 15.10
C PHE A 309 31.80 -14.94 16.11
N SER A 310 31.72 -15.72 17.17
CA SER A 310 32.67 -15.70 18.28
C SER A 310 34.06 -16.15 17.86
N ALA A 311 35.07 -15.59 18.54
CA ALA A 311 36.42 -16.13 18.50
C ALA A 311 36.44 -17.56 19.09
N ARG A 312 37.37 -18.38 18.62
CA ARG A 312 37.56 -19.76 19.09
C ARG A 312 39.04 -20.07 19.23
N TYR A 313 39.35 -21.18 19.89
CA TYR A 313 40.73 -21.64 20.03
C TYR A 313 41.02 -22.79 19.08
N ALA A 314 42.24 -22.84 18.55
CA ALA A 314 42.76 -24.00 17.82
C ALA A 314 43.83 -24.68 18.66
N VAL A 315 43.80 -26.01 18.75
CA VAL A 315 44.75 -26.80 19.55
C VAL A 315 45.57 -27.70 18.63
N ASN A 316 46.85 -27.88 18.95
CA ASN A 316 47.75 -28.85 18.36
C ASN A 316 48.29 -29.78 19.47
N PRO A 317 49.10 -30.81 19.15
CA PRO A 317 49.62 -31.72 20.16
C PRO A 317 50.46 -31.06 21.27
N ASP A 318 51.00 -29.87 21.03
CA ASP A 318 51.82 -29.11 21.99
C ASP A 318 50.97 -28.20 22.90
N GLY A 319 49.69 -28.00 22.59
CA GLY A 319 48.73 -27.20 23.36
C GLY A 319 47.90 -26.25 22.51
N ILE A 320 47.51 -25.10 23.06
CA ILE A 320 46.75 -24.10 22.29
C ILE A 320 47.67 -23.48 21.24
N ALA A 321 47.37 -23.74 19.97
CA ALA A 321 48.17 -23.31 18.83
C ALA A 321 47.91 -21.85 18.47
N SER A 322 46.64 -21.43 18.48
CA SER A 322 46.25 -20.06 18.12
C SER A 322 44.83 -19.69 18.57
N VAL A 323 44.56 -18.38 18.59
CA VAL A 323 43.20 -17.85 18.59
C VAL A 323 42.75 -17.70 17.14
N VAL A 324 41.63 -18.33 16.79
CA VAL A 324 40.92 -18.05 15.54
C VAL A 324 40.04 -16.83 15.78
N PRO A 325 40.29 -15.70 15.10
CA PRO A 325 39.56 -14.47 15.35
C PRO A 325 38.06 -14.61 15.10
N GLY A 326 37.26 -14.00 15.96
CA GLY A 326 35.85 -13.72 15.69
C GLY A 326 35.71 -12.50 14.78
N ALA A 327 34.50 -12.26 14.29
CA ALA A 327 34.19 -11.06 13.52
C ALA A 327 32.85 -10.47 13.94
N THR A 328 32.79 -9.13 13.90
CA THR A 328 31.54 -8.40 14.08
C THR A 328 30.62 -8.62 12.88
N GLY A 329 29.36 -8.80 13.20
CA GLY A 329 28.28 -8.84 12.24
C GLY A 329 27.62 -7.48 12.04
N ILE A 330 26.56 -7.50 11.24
CA ILE A 330 25.68 -6.38 10.97
C ILE A 330 24.26 -6.90 11.03
N ARG A 331 23.42 -6.15 11.73
CA ARG A 331 22.01 -6.44 11.85
C ARG A 331 21.18 -5.25 11.43
N VAL A 332 20.31 -5.45 10.46
CA VAL A 332 19.36 -4.45 9.99
C VAL A 332 18.45 -4.04 11.15
N SER A 333 18.36 -2.74 11.40
CA SER A 333 17.39 -2.16 12.33
C SER A 333 16.03 -2.09 11.65
N GLN A 334 15.29 -3.20 11.68
CA GLN A 334 14.02 -3.34 10.96
C GLN A 334 13.01 -2.22 11.29
N ASP A 335 12.84 -1.87 12.56
CA ASP A 335 11.92 -0.80 12.98
C ASP A 335 12.31 0.57 12.39
N LYS A 336 13.62 0.88 12.35
CA LYS A 336 14.12 2.13 11.75
C LYS A 336 13.93 2.13 10.24
N LEU A 337 14.16 0.99 9.59
CA LEU A 337 13.96 0.86 8.14
C LEU A 337 12.48 0.99 7.77
N ILE A 338 11.57 0.39 8.53
CA ILE A 338 10.12 0.54 8.33
C ILE A 338 9.71 2.00 8.48
N ALA A 339 10.16 2.68 9.55
CA ALA A 339 9.85 4.09 9.78
C ALA A 339 10.34 4.99 8.64
N GLN A 340 11.56 4.75 8.14
CA GLN A 340 12.13 5.44 7.00
C GLN A 340 11.29 5.21 5.72
N LEU A 341 11.05 3.95 5.36
CA LEU A 341 10.34 3.59 4.13
C LEU A 341 8.87 4.00 4.11
N THR A 342 8.24 4.13 5.28
CA THR A 342 6.86 4.63 5.39
C THR A 342 6.69 6.02 4.76
N THR A 343 7.73 6.85 4.83
CA THR A 343 7.71 8.20 4.25
C THR A 343 8.38 8.23 2.87
N ASP A 344 9.52 7.56 2.73
CA ASP A 344 10.35 7.63 1.53
C ASP A 344 9.65 7.04 0.30
N LEU A 345 8.88 5.96 0.47
CA LEU A 345 8.17 5.31 -0.65
C LEU A 345 7.02 6.16 -1.19
N LEU A 346 6.38 6.97 -0.34
CA LEU A 346 5.29 7.88 -0.77
C LEU A 346 5.82 9.19 -1.35
N SER A 347 7.13 9.43 -1.26
CA SER A 347 7.78 10.66 -1.74
C SER A 347 8.27 10.47 -3.17
N ALA A 348 8.08 11.49 -4.02
CA ALA A 348 8.46 11.44 -5.43
C ALA A 348 9.94 11.06 -5.62
N ALA A 349 10.20 10.16 -6.56
CA ALA A 349 11.53 9.72 -6.95
C ALA A 349 11.60 9.56 -8.47
N VAL A 350 12.80 9.70 -9.04
CA VAL A 350 13.06 9.55 -10.48
C VAL A 350 14.16 8.51 -10.65
N GLY A 351 14.00 7.60 -11.61
CA GLY A 351 14.94 6.50 -11.83
C GLY A 351 14.84 5.45 -10.74
N THR A 352 15.94 5.17 -10.05
CA THR A 352 16.01 4.21 -8.94
C THR A 352 16.16 4.96 -7.62
N ARG A 353 15.28 4.66 -6.66
CA ARG A 353 15.39 5.13 -5.28
C ARG A 353 16.49 4.34 -4.57
N ASN A 354 17.49 5.01 -4.02
CA ASN A 354 18.54 4.37 -3.24
C ASN A 354 18.31 4.63 -1.75
N VAL A 355 18.23 3.58 -0.96
CA VAL A 355 18.01 3.65 0.49
C VAL A 355 19.16 2.97 1.21
N ALA A 356 19.92 3.75 1.98
CA ALA A 356 20.89 3.20 2.92
C ALA A 356 20.15 2.60 4.12
N VAL A 357 20.35 1.32 4.39
CA VAL A 357 19.67 0.60 5.46
C VAL A 357 20.24 1.00 6.82
N PRO A 358 19.41 1.44 7.78
CA PRO A 358 19.85 1.62 9.16
C PRO A 358 20.21 0.24 9.73
N ALA A 359 21.47 0.07 10.12
CA ALA A 359 21.96 -1.17 10.69
C ALA A 359 22.76 -0.90 11.98
N ALA A 360 22.81 -1.92 12.84
CA ALA A 360 23.61 -1.94 14.05
C ALA A 360 24.73 -2.97 13.90
N ILE A 361 25.85 -2.70 14.55
CA ILE A 361 26.93 -3.69 14.67
C ILE A 361 26.41 -4.82 15.57
N ASP A 362 26.47 -6.04 15.05
CA ASP A 362 26.25 -7.25 15.83
C ASP A 362 27.59 -7.64 16.45
N THR A 363 27.68 -7.62 17.77
CA THR A 363 28.93 -7.91 18.48
C THR A 363 29.02 -9.40 18.80
N PRO A 364 30.17 -10.06 18.54
CA PRO A 364 30.33 -11.47 18.89
C PRO A 364 30.18 -11.66 20.40
N ALA A 365 29.55 -12.76 20.81
CA ALA A 365 29.37 -13.08 22.23
C ALA A 365 30.72 -13.29 22.94
N PHE A 366 31.74 -13.73 22.20
CA PHE A 366 33.12 -13.82 22.67
C PHE A 366 34.06 -13.20 21.62
N SER A 367 34.68 -12.06 21.97
CA SER A 367 35.54 -11.31 21.06
C SER A 367 36.96 -11.87 20.99
N THR A 368 37.70 -11.49 19.94
CA THR A 368 39.11 -11.85 19.77
C THR A 368 39.98 -11.28 20.89
N GLU A 369 39.67 -10.06 21.37
CA GLU A 369 40.35 -9.43 22.50
C GLU A 369 40.11 -10.22 23.79
N GLN A 370 38.87 -10.66 24.03
CA GLN A 370 38.56 -11.52 25.16
C GLN A 370 39.33 -12.84 25.07
N ALA A 371 39.34 -13.49 23.90
CA ALA A 371 40.06 -14.73 23.68
C ALA A 371 41.55 -14.60 24.01
N ASN A 372 42.20 -13.54 23.54
CA ASN A 372 43.61 -13.25 23.83
C ASN A 372 43.86 -12.94 25.32
N SER A 373 42.92 -12.26 26.00
CA SER A 373 43.05 -11.95 27.43
C SER A 373 42.98 -13.18 28.35
N TRP A 374 42.22 -14.20 27.91
CA TRP A 374 42.06 -15.46 28.64
C TRP A 374 43.15 -16.47 28.33
N LEU A 375 43.71 -16.43 27.11
CA LEU A 375 44.73 -17.36 26.63
C LEU A 375 45.86 -17.67 27.65
N PRO A 376 46.50 -16.69 28.33
CA PRO A 376 47.59 -17.00 29.27
C PRO A 376 47.15 -17.66 30.59
N LYS A 377 45.84 -17.73 30.86
CA LYS A 377 45.26 -18.30 32.08
C LYS A 377 44.68 -19.71 31.85
N ILE A 378 44.47 -20.08 30.59
CA ILE A 378 43.85 -21.34 30.22
C ILE A 378 44.92 -22.44 30.12
N SER A 379 44.61 -23.60 30.67
CA SER A 379 45.39 -24.82 30.49
C SER A 379 44.47 -26.01 30.21
N ARG A 380 45.03 -27.14 29.78
CA ARG A 380 44.27 -28.39 29.72
C ARG A 380 43.95 -28.84 31.14
N THR A 381 42.67 -28.86 31.47
CA THR A 381 42.17 -29.16 32.83
C THR A 381 41.70 -30.61 32.97
N SER A 382 41.21 -31.22 31.88
CA SER A 382 40.84 -32.64 31.85
C SER A 382 41.08 -33.21 30.47
N GLU A 383 41.27 -34.53 30.42
CA GLU A 383 41.34 -35.37 29.23
C GLU A 383 40.58 -36.66 29.53
N TYR A 384 39.74 -37.12 28.61
CA TYR A 384 39.08 -38.41 28.74
C TYR A 384 38.97 -39.10 27.40
N THR A 385 39.33 -40.39 27.37
CA THR A 385 39.31 -41.22 26.16
C THR A 385 38.34 -42.37 26.35
N THR A 386 37.60 -42.67 25.27
CA THR A 386 36.88 -43.92 25.16
C THR A 386 37.29 -44.65 23.89
N TYR A 387 37.19 -45.99 23.93
CA TYR A 387 37.54 -46.86 22.81
C TYR A 387 36.28 -47.51 22.24
N TYR A 388 36.28 -47.83 20.96
CA TYR A 388 35.15 -48.47 20.28
C TYR A 388 35.62 -49.49 19.23
N PRO A 389 34.79 -50.48 18.85
CA PRO A 389 35.14 -51.42 17.79
C PRO A 389 35.43 -50.72 16.46
N SER A 390 36.49 -51.16 15.77
CA SER A 390 36.87 -50.59 14.47
C SER A 390 35.75 -50.80 13.45
N ASN A 391 35.21 -49.69 12.93
CA ASN A 391 34.20 -49.67 11.89
C ASN A 391 34.32 -48.32 11.15
N PRO A 392 34.58 -48.30 9.83
CA PRO A 392 34.81 -47.05 9.10
C PRO A 392 33.66 -46.05 9.18
N SER A 393 32.41 -46.50 9.05
CA SER A 393 31.23 -45.62 9.12
C SER A 393 31.04 -45.02 10.52
N ARG A 394 31.22 -45.84 11.57
CA ARG A 394 31.18 -45.38 12.97
C ARG A 394 32.29 -44.36 13.24
N HIS A 395 33.52 -44.65 12.78
CA HIS A 395 34.65 -43.74 12.94
C HIS A 395 34.38 -42.40 12.24
N ALA A 396 33.90 -42.42 11.00
CA ALA A 396 33.51 -41.21 10.27
C ALA A 396 32.47 -40.39 11.04
N ASN A 397 31.42 -41.03 11.56
CA ASN A 397 30.39 -40.35 12.37
C ASN A 397 30.95 -39.72 13.66
N ILE A 398 31.81 -40.45 14.38
CA ILE A 398 32.41 -39.99 15.63
C ILE A 398 33.38 -38.83 15.35
N SER A 399 34.19 -38.93 14.31
CA SER A 399 35.14 -37.88 13.91
C SER A 399 34.41 -36.61 13.44
N THR A 400 33.45 -36.75 12.52
CA THR A 400 32.62 -35.63 12.05
C THR A 400 31.85 -35.00 13.21
N GLY A 401 31.24 -35.79 14.09
CA GLY A 401 30.43 -35.29 15.19
C GLY A 401 31.24 -34.64 16.31
N SER A 402 32.38 -35.23 16.69
CA SER A 402 33.25 -34.67 17.73
C SER A 402 33.89 -33.35 17.31
N SER A 403 34.31 -33.24 16.04
CA SER A 403 34.93 -32.01 15.52
C SER A 403 34.00 -30.80 15.46
N GLN A 404 32.68 -30.99 15.53
CA GLN A 404 31.74 -29.86 15.59
C GLN A 404 31.88 -29.06 16.90
N PHE A 405 32.46 -29.64 17.95
CA PHE A 405 32.62 -28.99 19.25
C PHE A 405 33.99 -28.32 19.42
N ASP A 406 34.90 -28.50 18.46
CA ASP A 406 36.30 -28.09 18.59
C ASP A 406 36.46 -26.57 18.66
N GLY A 407 37.07 -26.11 19.76
CA GLY A 407 37.40 -24.71 19.99
C GLY A 407 36.20 -23.81 20.35
N ILE A 408 34.96 -24.33 20.30
CA ILE A 408 33.77 -23.56 20.66
C ILE A 408 33.83 -23.21 22.14
N VAL A 409 33.70 -21.92 22.43
CA VAL A 409 33.77 -21.38 23.79
C VAL A 409 32.38 -21.35 24.42
N ILE A 410 32.26 -22.01 25.57
CA ILE A 410 31.10 -21.95 26.46
C ILE A 410 31.39 -20.90 27.53
N LEU A 411 30.65 -19.80 27.49
CA LEU A 411 30.85 -18.65 28.36
C LEU A 411 30.41 -18.92 29.80
N PRO A 412 30.91 -18.15 30.79
CA PRO A 412 30.39 -18.15 32.14
C PRO A 412 28.86 -18.07 32.20
N GLY A 413 28.24 -19.02 32.89
CA GLY A 413 26.79 -19.16 33.02
C GLY A 413 26.08 -19.84 31.84
N GLN A 414 26.74 -20.05 30.70
CA GLN A 414 26.14 -20.66 29.52
C GLN A 414 25.93 -22.17 29.71
N THR A 415 24.81 -22.69 29.20
CA THR A 415 24.55 -24.13 29.11
C THR A 415 24.95 -24.62 27.72
N PHE A 416 25.79 -25.65 27.69
CA PHE A 416 26.06 -26.45 26.52
C PHE A 416 24.90 -27.43 26.30
N SER A 417 24.46 -27.57 25.04
CA SER A 417 23.59 -28.66 24.58
C SER A 417 24.28 -29.37 23.42
N PHE A 418 24.33 -30.71 23.51
CA PHE A 418 24.99 -31.52 22.50
C PHE A 418 24.31 -31.36 21.14
N TRP A 419 22.99 -31.50 21.08
CA TRP A 419 22.25 -31.38 19.82
C TRP A 419 22.18 -29.95 19.28
N GLU A 420 22.06 -28.93 20.14
CA GLU A 420 22.04 -27.53 19.71
C GLU A 420 23.34 -27.14 18.97
N LEU A 421 24.49 -27.61 19.47
CA LEU A 421 25.79 -27.29 18.87
C LEU A 421 26.19 -28.22 17.72
N LEU A 422 25.84 -29.52 17.78
CA LEU A 422 26.13 -30.46 16.69
C LEU A 422 25.41 -30.07 15.39
N GLY A 423 24.16 -29.62 15.53
CA GLY A 423 23.27 -29.34 14.41
C GLY A 423 22.84 -30.60 13.66
N PRO A 424 22.32 -30.45 12.43
CA PRO A 424 21.73 -31.57 11.68
C PRO A 424 22.73 -32.70 11.40
N VAL A 425 22.28 -33.94 11.57
CA VAL A 425 23.05 -35.16 11.27
C VAL A 425 22.57 -35.74 9.94
N THR A 426 23.25 -35.37 8.85
CA THR A 426 22.87 -35.78 7.49
C THR A 426 24.06 -36.27 6.68
N VAL A 427 23.81 -37.03 5.61
CA VAL A 427 24.88 -37.53 4.73
C VAL A 427 25.66 -36.39 4.07
N GLU A 428 24.97 -35.30 3.71
CA GLU A 428 25.57 -34.10 3.12
C GLU A 428 26.55 -33.40 4.07
N ARG A 429 26.35 -33.55 5.38
CA ARG A 429 27.25 -33.04 6.42
C ARG A 429 28.37 -34.02 6.79
N GLY A 430 28.50 -35.13 6.06
CA GLY A 430 29.60 -36.09 6.22
C GLY A 430 29.30 -37.24 7.19
N TYR A 431 28.03 -37.45 7.55
CA TYR A 431 27.62 -38.61 8.35
C TYR A 431 27.29 -39.82 7.47
N ALA A 432 27.42 -41.02 8.02
CA ALA A 432 27.15 -42.31 7.40
C ALA A 432 26.16 -43.13 8.24
N TYR A 433 25.56 -44.14 7.63
CA TYR A 433 24.75 -45.14 8.33
C TYR A 433 25.66 -46.04 9.18
N ALA A 434 25.32 -46.20 10.45
CA ALA A 434 26.02 -47.07 11.39
C ALA A 434 25.08 -47.46 12.55
N GLY A 435 25.57 -48.35 13.42
CA GLY A 435 24.80 -48.84 14.57
C GLY A 435 24.50 -47.80 15.64
N ALA A 436 23.21 -47.65 15.98
CA ALA A 436 22.70 -46.89 17.12
C ALA A 436 21.70 -47.73 17.94
N ILE A 437 21.26 -47.22 19.09
CA ILE A 437 20.30 -47.88 19.98
C ILE A 437 18.96 -47.19 19.85
N ILE A 438 17.93 -47.95 19.49
CA ILE A 438 16.55 -47.49 19.38
C ILE A 438 15.68 -48.43 20.20
N ASN A 439 14.93 -47.91 21.18
CA ASN A 439 14.03 -48.69 22.04
C ASN A 439 14.73 -49.91 22.69
N ASN A 440 15.91 -49.70 23.29
CA ASN A 440 16.73 -50.72 23.93
C ASN A 440 17.22 -51.85 23.01
N ARG A 441 17.26 -51.63 21.69
CA ARG A 441 17.77 -52.57 20.70
C ARG A 441 18.69 -51.89 19.70
N SER A 442 19.71 -52.59 19.22
CA SER A 442 20.58 -52.09 18.16
C SER A 442 19.87 -52.05 16.82
N ASP A 443 19.99 -50.93 16.12
CA ASP A 443 19.69 -50.77 14.71
C ASP A 443 20.98 -50.37 13.98
N GLU A 444 21.44 -51.21 13.04
CA GLU A 444 22.68 -51.01 12.29
C GLU A 444 22.58 -49.93 11.22
N ASN A 445 21.38 -49.43 10.93
CA ASN A 445 21.08 -48.56 9.81
C ASN A 445 20.57 -47.18 10.25
N VAL A 446 21.30 -46.53 11.16
CA VAL A 446 20.99 -45.18 11.66
C VAL A 446 22.06 -44.19 11.22
N ILE A 447 21.66 -43.08 10.61
CA ILE A 447 22.59 -42.01 10.24
C ILE A 447 23.19 -41.42 11.52
N GLY A 448 24.52 -41.30 11.57
CA GLY A 448 25.21 -40.79 12.76
C GLY A 448 25.34 -41.82 13.90
N GLY A 449 25.11 -43.11 13.62
CA GLY A 449 25.41 -44.17 14.59
C GLY A 449 26.83 -44.04 15.12
N GLY A 450 26.97 -43.88 16.44
CA GLY A 450 28.25 -43.60 17.11
C GLY A 450 28.28 -42.31 17.93
N LEU A 451 27.37 -41.35 17.74
CA LEU A 451 27.36 -40.07 18.47
C LEU A 451 27.23 -40.21 19.99
N CYS A 452 26.60 -41.27 20.49
CA CYS A 452 26.59 -41.59 21.91
C CYS A 452 27.99 -41.82 22.51
N GLN A 453 28.96 -42.30 21.71
CA GLN A 453 30.36 -42.39 22.12
C GLN A 453 30.94 -41.00 22.37
N VAL A 454 30.64 -40.05 21.49
CA VAL A 454 31.09 -38.65 21.59
C VAL A 454 30.53 -38.03 22.87
N SER A 455 29.21 -38.12 23.08
CA SER A 455 28.54 -37.60 24.27
C SER A 455 29.05 -38.26 25.56
N THR A 456 29.21 -39.59 25.58
CA THR A 456 29.74 -40.31 26.76
C THR A 456 31.18 -39.88 27.09
N THR A 457 32.02 -39.70 26.07
CA THR A 457 33.41 -39.25 26.26
C THR A 457 33.43 -37.83 26.83
N MET A 458 32.64 -36.94 26.24
CA MET A 458 32.51 -35.56 26.67
C MET A 458 31.96 -35.45 28.09
N PHE A 459 30.89 -36.18 28.42
CA PHE A 459 30.35 -36.26 29.78
C PHE A 459 31.42 -36.67 30.77
N ASN A 460 32.22 -37.68 30.47
CA ASN A 460 33.27 -38.12 31.38
C ASN A 460 34.41 -37.11 31.51
N ALA A 461 34.76 -36.37 30.46
CA ALA A 461 35.74 -35.29 30.50
C ALA A 461 35.25 -34.09 31.33
N VAL A 462 34.00 -33.66 31.12
CA VAL A 462 33.41 -32.49 31.77
C VAL A 462 33.02 -32.79 33.23
N SER A 463 32.38 -33.92 33.50
CA SER A 463 31.83 -34.22 34.82
C SER A 463 32.90 -34.36 35.91
N ARG A 464 34.13 -34.74 35.53
CA ARG A 464 35.31 -34.87 36.41
C ARG A 464 35.93 -33.53 36.81
N LEU A 465 35.60 -32.45 36.10
CA LEU A 465 35.98 -31.08 36.47
C LEU A 465 34.96 -30.40 37.39
N GLY A 466 33.84 -31.08 37.65
CA GLY A 466 32.84 -30.60 38.59
C GLY A 466 31.95 -29.51 38.01
N TYR A 467 31.81 -29.43 36.69
CA TYR A 467 30.75 -28.63 36.06
C TYR A 467 29.37 -29.20 36.39
N GLU A 468 28.38 -28.32 36.47
CA GLU A 468 26.97 -28.66 36.67
C GLU A 468 26.46 -29.49 35.49
N ILE A 469 25.93 -30.69 35.75
CA ILE A 469 25.33 -31.54 34.72
C ILE A 469 23.82 -31.28 34.76
N VAL A 470 23.31 -30.69 33.67
CA VAL A 470 21.92 -30.25 33.57
C VAL A 470 21.04 -31.40 33.07
N GLU A 471 21.54 -32.17 32.10
CA GLU A 471 20.81 -33.29 31.52
C GLU A 471 21.78 -34.42 31.18
N ARG A 472 21.46 -35.63 31.64
CA ARG A 472 22.17 -36.86 31.28
C ARG A 472 21.19 -38.02 31.27
N HIS A 473 21.30 -38.86 30.25
CA HIS A 473 20.53 -40.09 30.12
C HIS A 473 21.46 -41.30 30.05
N ALA A 474 21.02 -42.43 30.61
CA ALA A 474 21.69 -43.71 30.41
C ALA A 474 21.30 -44.34 29.06
N HIS A 475 22.15 -45.21 28.54
CA HIS A 475 21.76 -46.10 27.46
C HIS A 475 20.75 -47.14 27.94
N GLY A 476 19.97 -47.64 26.99
CA GLY A 476 18.95 -48.67 27.24
C GLY A 476 19.48 -50.01 27.71
N TYR A 477 20.75 -50.31 27.43
CA TYR A 477 21.42 -51.53 27.89
C TYR A 477 22.89 -51.26 28.20
N LEU A 478 23.51 -52.18 28.93
CA LEU A 478 24.89 -52.05 29.37
C LEU A 478 25.86 -52.15 28.18
N ILE A 479 26.68 -51.11 28.02
CA ILE A 479 27.79 -51.08 27.08
C ILE A 479 29.08 -51.18 27.88
N ASP A 480 29.76 -52.32 27.77
CA ASP A 480 30.92 -52.71 28.58
C ASP A 480 32.15 -51.79 28.43
N ARG A 481 32.30 -51.13 27.28
CA ARG A 481 33.36 -50.16 27.01
C ARG A 481 33.20 -48.81 27.74
N TYR A 482 32.05 -48.55 28.37
CA TYR A 482 31.84 -47.33 29.15
C TYR A 482 32.01 -47.61 30.65
N PRO A 483 32.47 -46.62 31.45
CA PRO A 483 32.51 -46.81 32.88
C PRO A 483 31.10 -47.04 33.42
N LEU A 484 30.92 -48.12 34.18
CA LEU A 484 29.62 -48.56 34.65
C LEU A 484 28.88 -47.43 35.40
N GLY A 485 27.68 -47.08 34.90
CA GLY A 485 26.83 -46.01 35.45
C GLY A 485 27.22 -44.58 35.07
N LEU A 486 28.21 -44.38 34.19
CA LEU A 486 28.73 -43.07 33.76
C LEU A 486 28.72 -42.91 32.24
N ASP A 487 27.79 -43.59 31.57
CA ASP A 487 27.50 -43.39 30.16
C ASP A 487 26.57 -42.18 29.95
N ALA A 488 26.59 -41.53 28.79
CA ALA A 488 25.68 -40.44 28.45
C ALA A 488 25.11 -40.66 27.04
N ALA A 489 23.86 -41.09 26.99
CA ALA A 489 23.12 -41.33 25.75
C ALA A 489 22.60 -40.01 25.18
N VAL A 490 22.55 -39.92 23.84
CA VAL A 490 21.96 -38.83 23.08
C VAL A 490 21.17 -39.41 21.91
N PHE A 491 19.96 -38.90 21.69
CA PHE A 491 19.07 -39.29 20.59
C PHE A 491 18.11 -38.14 20.27
N GLU A 492 18.00 -37.76 19.00
CA GLU A 492 17.07 -36.73 18.56
C GLU A 492 15.75 -37.36 18.06
N PRO A 493 14.57 -36.83 18.47
CA PRO A 493 14.36 -35.77 19.45
C PRO A 493 14.33 -36.27 20.90
N GLY A 494 14.70 -35.40 21.85
CA GLY A 494 14.30 -35.52 23.26
C GLY A 494 15.31 -36.11 24.24
N VAL A 495 16.41 -36.74 23.79
CA VAL A 495 17.49 -37.23 24.66
C VAL A 495 18.76 -36.43 24.36
N ASP A 496 19.13 -35.52 25.25
CA ASP A 496 20.29 -34.64 25.07
C ASP A 496 21.31 -34.80 26.21
N PHE A 497 22.54 -34.33 25.97
CA PHE A 497 23.53 -34.14 27.02
C PHE A 497 23.76 -32.64 27.19
N LYS A 498 23.42 -32.15 28.39
CA LYS A 498 23.55 -30.73 28.75
C LYS A 498 24.36 -30.56 30.00
N TRP A 499 25.23 -29.56 29.99
CA TRP A 499 25.99 -29.14 31.16
C TRP A 499 26.18 -27.64 31.13
N LYS A 500 26.36 -27.03 32.30
CA LYS A 500 26.51 -25.59 32.43
C LYS A 500 27.92 -25.23 32.85
N ASN A 501 28.49 -24.22 32.18
CA ASN A 501 29.68 -23.57 32.67
C ASN A 501 29.29 -22.69 33.86
N ASP A 502 29.23 -23.27 35.05
CA ASP A 502 28.94 -22.61 36.32
C ASP A 502 30.20 -21.99 36.96
N THR A 503 31.17 -21.59 36.14
CA THR A 503 32.43 -20.92 36.56
C THR A 503 32.50 -19.50 36.01
N GLU A 504 33.48 -18.72 36.48
CA GLU A 504 33.74 -17.36 35.97
C GLU A 504 34.66 -17.33 34.75
N ALA A 505 35.24 -18.47 34.37
CA ALA A 505 36.16 -18.59 33.24
C ALA A 505 35.48 -19.20 32.01
N PRO A 506 35.88 -18.82 30.78
CA PRO A 506 35.45 -19.52 29.58
C PRO A 506 36.02 -20.94 29.57
N VAL A 507 35.27 -21.86 28.99
CA VAL A 507 35.70 -23.25 28.76
C VAL A 507 35.51 -23.59 27.29
N PHE A 508 36.42 -24.36 26.72
CA PHE A 508 36.23 -24.94 25.39
C PHE A 508 36.69 -26.40 25.37
N LEU A 509 36.21 -27.12 24.37
CA LEU A 509 36.51 -28.53 24.15
C LEU A 509 37.38 -28.70 22.92
N TRP A 510 38.21 -29.73 22.92
CA TRP A 510 38.93 -30.15 21.73
C TRP A 510 38.91 -31.67 21.65
N SER A 511 38.58 -32.19 20.47
CA SER A 511 38.51 -33.62 20.22
C SER A 511 39.74 -34.15 19.52
N TRP A 512 40.13 -35.37 19.88
CA TRP A 512 41.16 -36.14 19.20
C TRP A 512 40.56 -37.47 18.77
N ASN A 513 40.75 -37.84 17.51
CA ASN A 513 40.21 -39.07 16.96
C ASN A 513 41.35 -39.94 16.44
N ASP A 514 41.31 -41.22 16.78
CA ASP A 514 42.13 -42.27 16.19
C ASP A 514 41.20 -43.35 15.60
N LEU A 515 41.75 -44.39 14.97
CA LEU A 515 41.01 -45.44 14.26
C LEU A 515 39.91 -46.10 15.10
N ASN A 516 40.09 -46.18 16.42
CA ASN A 516 39.19 -46.88 17.34
C ASN A 516 39.00 -46.15 18.67
N SER A 517 39.32 -44.86 18.74
CA SER A 517 39.15 -44.08 19.96
C SER A 517 38.76 -42.63 19.67
N VAL A 518 38.14 -42.01 20.66
CA VAL A 518 37.87 -40.58 20.70
C VAL A 518 38.23 -40.06 22.08
N SER A 519 38.94 -38.93 22.12
CA SER A 519 39.28 -38.20 23.33
C SER A 519 38.68 -36.81 23.30
N PHE A 520 38.32 -36.29 24.48
CA PHE A 520 38.03 -34.87 24.67
C PHE A 520 38.97 -34.27 25.70
N ASP A 521 39.65 -33.21 25.28
CA ASP A 521 40.33 -32.28 26.16
C ASP A 521 39.36 -31.17 26.57
N VAL A 522 39.40 -30.81 27.85
CA VAL A 522 38.68 -29.65 28.39
C VAL A 522 39.70 -28.58 28.77
N TRP A 523 39.57 -27.41 28.17
CA TRP A 523 40.47 -26.29 28.37
C TRP A 523 39.75 -25.16 29.10
N SER A 524 40.28 -24.76 30.26
CA SER A 524 39.73 -23.69 31.09
C SER A 524 40.81 -23.17 32.05
N VAL A 525 40.45 -22.20 32.89
CA VAL A 525 41.23 -21.88 34.09
C VAL A 525 41.01 -23.00 35.12
N PRO A 526 42.06 -23.56 35.74
CA PRO A 526 41.91 -24.57 36.78
C PRO A 526 40.95 -24.11 37.88
N THR A 527 39.86 -24.85 38.07
CA THR A 527 38.76 -24.45 38.97
C THR A 527 39.09 -24.64 40.45
N GLY A 528 40.11 -25.46 40.77
CA GLY A 528 40.41 -25.88 42.13
C GLY A 528 39.36 -26.82 42.76
N ARG A 529 38.29 -27.16 42.02
CA ARG A 529 37.25 -28.09 42.45
C ARG A 529 37.83 -29.49 42.59
N THR A 530 37.37 -30.24 43.59
CA THR A 530 37.66 -31.68 43.71
C THR A 530 36.39 -32.48 43.47
N VAL A 531 36.50 -33.57 42.72
CA VAL A 531 35.36 -34.43 42.36
C VAL A 531 35.61 -35.83 42.88
N SER A 532 34.60 -36.39 43.55
CA SER A 532 34.58 -37.79 43.98
C SER A 532 33.39 -38.50 43.33
N PHE A 533 33.63 -39.71 42.85
CA PHE A 533 32.59 -40.62 42.40
C PHE A 533 32.52 -41.82 43.34
N SER A 534 31.30 -42.22 43.74
CA SER A 534 31.09 -43.47 44.46
C SER A 534 31.46 -44.68 43.59
N ALA A 535 31.73 -45.82 44.22
CA ALA A 535 31.67 -47.10 43.54
C ALA A 535 30.26 -47.30 42.91
N PRO A 536 30.14 -48.04 41.79
CA PRO A 536 28.84 -48.35 41.21
C PRO A 536 28.09 -49.31 42.12
N VAL A 537 26.90 -48.91 42.58
CA VAL A 537 25.99 -49.79 43.31
C VAL A 537 25.09 -50.47 42.28
N GLN A 538 25.19 -51.79 42.16
CA GLN A 538 24.40 -52.59 41.23
C GLN A 538 23.26 -53.30 41.96
N SER A 539 22.07 -53.32 41.38
CA SER A 539 20.89 -53.99 41.93
C SER A 539 19.94 -54.45 40.82
N ASN A 540 18.83 -55.11 41.18
CA ASN A 540 17.76 -55.51 40.25
C ASN A 540 18.27 -56.25 39.01
N PHE A 541 19.09 -57.29 39.23
CA PHE A 541 19.57 -58.11 38.14
C PHE A 541 18.41 -58.88 37.49
N VAL A 542 18.30 -58.79 36.17
CA VAL A 542 17.27 -59.45 35.36
C VAL A 542 17.95 -60.31 34.31
N ASP A 543 17.70 -61.61 34.36
CA ASP A 543 18.15 -62.53 33.32
C ASP A 543 17.41 -62.27 32.00
N VAL A 544 18.04 -62.67 30.90
CA VAL A 544 17.46 -62.60 29.55
C VAL A 544 16.16 -63.42 29.50
N PRO A 545 15.00 -62.79 29.19
CA PRO A 545 13.74 -63.50 28.96
C PRO A 545 13.84 -64.51 27.82
N ALA A 546 13.10 -65.63 27.94
CA ALA A 546 13.14 -66.70 26.95
C ALA A 546 12.64 -66.27 25.55
N ASP A 547 11.80 -65.24 25.49
CA ASP A 547 11.19 -64.68 24.30
C ASP A 547 11.88 -63.39 23.80
N GLN A 548 12.98 -62.96 24.45
CA GLN A 548 13.68 -61.76 24.03
C GLN A 548 14.26 -61.94 22.61
N PRO A 549 14.04 -60.99 21.68
CA PRO A 549 14.62 -61.06 20.35
C PRO A 549 16.15 -60.89 20.40
N ALA A 550 16.84 -61.52 19.45
CA ALA A 550 18.28 -61.32 19.28
C ALA A 550 18.60 -59.87 18.91
N ASP A 551 19.64 -59.33 19.56
CA ASP A 551 20.24 -58.05 19.25
C ASP A 551 21.43 -58.23 18.29
N PRO A 552 21.42 -57.58 17.11
CA PRO A 552 22.43 -57.81 16.08
C PRO A 552 23.83 -57.33 16.48
N ALA A 553 23.97 -56.39 17.41
CA ALA A 553 25.28 -55.87 17.81
C ALA A 553 26.02 -56.78 18.81
N PHE A 554 25.37 -57.83 19.31
CA PHE A 554 25.94 -58.74 20.30
C PHE A 554 26.32 -60.08 19.67
N ILE A 555 27.42 -60.66 20.16
CA ILE A 555 27.95 -61.93 19.64
C ILE A 555 26.90 -63.05 19.85
N PRO A 556 26.61 -63.89 18.84
CA PRO A 556 25.74 -65.04 19.00
C PRO A 556 26.09 -65.91 20.21
N GLY A 557 25.07 -66.24 21.01
CA GLY A 557 25.21 -66.98 22.28
C GLY A 557 25.50 -66.11 23.50
N SER A 558 25.87 -64.83 23.34
CA SER A 558 26.10 -63.95 24.49
C SER A 558 24.80 -63.56 25.19
N LYS A 559 24.84 -63.48 26.52
CA LYS A 559 23.75 -63.01 27.38
C LYS A 559 24.31 -61.98 28.35
N VAL A 560 23.72 -60.80 28.35
CA VAL A 560 24.02 -59.73 29.30
C VAL A 560 22.80 -59.54 30.19
N ALA A 561 22.94 -59.85 31.48
CA ALA A 561 21.87 -59.61 32.45
C ALA A 561 21.65 -58.10 32.61
N GLY A 562 20.37 -57.72 32.56
CA GLY A 562 19.90 -56.38 32.89
C GLY A 562 20.16 -56.08 34.36
N ARG A 563 20.27 -54.79 34.70
CA ARG A 563 20.56 -54.33 36.06
C ARG A 563 20.32 -52.84 36.20
N ASP A 564 20.09 -52.42 37.44
CA ASP A 564 20.14 -51.02 37.83
C ASP A 564 21.51 -50.67 38.39
N VAL A 565 22.02 -49.50 38.03
CA VAL A 565 23.28 -48.96 38.54
C VAL A 565 23.07 -47.55 39.08
N VAL A 566 23.54 -47.32 40.30
CA VAL A 566 23.59 -45.99 40.92
C VAL A 566 25.04 -45.56 41.10
N ARG A 567 25.35 -44.33 40.69
CA ARG A 567 26.60 -43.61 40.95
C ARG A 567 26.28 -42.27 41.58
N THR A 568 26.96 -41.94 42.66
CA THR A 568 26.91 -40.58 43.23
C THR A 568 28.17 -39.83 42.84
N ARG A 569 28.02 -38.59 42.34
CA ARG A 569 29.11 -37.64 42.16
C ARG A 569 28.98 -36.55 43.22
N THR A 570 30.07 -36.25 43.91
CA THR A 570 30.14 -35.11 44.83
C THR A 570 31.26 -34.19 44.37
N VAL A 571 30.91 -32.93 44.10
CA VAL A 571 31.85 -31.88 43.73
C VAL A 571 32.05 -30.97 44.93
N TYR A 572 33.31 -30.68 45.26
CA TYR A 572 33.66 -29.75 46.33
C TYR A 572 34.34 -28.52 45.75
N ASP A 573 34.02 -27.36 46.33
CA ASP A 573 34.71 -26.10 46.10
C ASP A 573 35.09 -25.48 47.45
N GLY A 574 36.38 -25.22 47.66
CA GLY A 574 36.90 -24.78 48.96
C GLY A 574 36.53 -25.70 50.14
N GLY A 575 36.37 -27.00 49.89
CA GLY A 575 35.96 -28.00 50.90
C GLY A 575 34.46 -28.05 51.20
N LYS A 576 33.62 -27.24 50.55
CA LYS A 576 32.16 -27.28 50.65
C LYS A 576 31.57 -28.05 49.48
N VAL A 577 30.51 -28.83 49.72
CA VAL A 577 29.79 -29.49 48.64
C VAL A 577 29.12 -28.44 47.76
N LEU A 578 29.50 -28.41 46.49
CA LEU A 578 28.92 -27.56 45.46
C LEU A 578 27.81 -28.30 44.72
N HIS A 579 28.11 -29.51 44.22
CA HIS A 579 27.15 -30.36 43.51
C HIS A 579 27.10 -31.75 44.15
N LEU A 580 25.90 -32.33 44.22
CA LEU A 580 25.67 -33.71 44.63
C LEU A 580 24.69 -34.36 43.65
N ASP A 581 25.22 -35.13 42.71
CA ASP A 581 24.45 -35.75 41.64
C ASP A 581 24.31 -37.25 41.88
N THR A 582 23.10 -37.77 41.65
CA THR A 582 22.86 -39.21 41.66
C THR A 582 22.51 -39.66 40.25
N TYR A 583 23.43 -40.36 39.60
CA TYR A 583 23.20 -40.96 38.29
C TYR A 583 22.61 -42.35 38.47
N PHE A 584 21.35 -42.49 38.06
CA PHE A 584 20.67 -43.77 37.94
C PHE A 584 20.74 -44.24 36.48
N SER A 585 21.07 -45.51 36.28
CA SER A 585 21.02 -46.17 34.98
C SER A 585 20.23 -47.45 35.10
N HIS A 586 19.17 -47.59 34.32
CA HIS A 586 18.44 -48.83 34.14
C HIS A 586 18.89 -49.49 32.83
N TYR A 587 19.54 -50.64 32.92
CA TYR A 587 20.00 -51.39 31.75
C TYR A 587 19.13 -52.62 31.54
N ALA A 588 18.48 -52.72 30.38
CA ALA A 588 17.74 -53.90 29.97
C ALA A 588 18.68 -55.09 29.72
N PRO A 589 18.22 -56.35 29.93
CA PRO A 589 18.97 -57.52 29.50
C PRO A 589 19.13 -57.54 27.98
N VAL A 590 20.19 -58.18 27.48
CA VAL A 590 20.45 -58.33 26.04
C VAL A 590 20.88 -59.74 25.70
N TRP A 591 20.40 -60.24 24.56
CA TRP A 591 20.76 -61.54 24.01
C TRP A 591 21.29 -61.41 22.58
N GLY A 592 22.47 -61.97 22.31
CA GLY A 592 23.05 -61.98 20.96
C GLY A 592 22.44 -63.02 20.01
N GLY A 593 21.40 -63.74 20.42
CA GLY A 593 20.77 -64.79 19.62
C GLY A 593 21.42 -66.18 19.79
N PRO A 594 20.96 -67.18 19.03
CA PRO A 594 21.48 -68.53 19.11
C PRO A 594 22.87 -68.63 18.47
N VAL A 595 23.76 -69.45 19.05
CA VAL A 595 25.02 -69.82 18.39
C VAL A 595 24.68 -70.57 17.10
N ALA A 596 25.21 -70.12 15.96
CA ALA A 596 25.01 -70.83 14.69
C ALA A 596 25.51 -72.27 14.85
N ALA A 597 24.69 -73.26 14.47
CA ALA A 597 25.11 -74.65 14.47
C ALA A 597 26.31 -74.80 13.52
N THR A 598 27.42 -75.30 14.04
CA THR A 598 28.59 -75.67 13.21
C THR A 598 28.09 -76.62 12.11
N PRO A 599 28.43 -76.40 10.83
CA PRO A 599 28.14 -77.41 9.82
C PRO A 599 28.84 -78.71 10.26
N THR A 600 28.06 -79.76 10.49
CA THR A 600 28.60 -81.10 10.70
C THR A 600 29.45 -81.44 9.47
N PRO A 601 30.71 -81.89 9.63
CA PRO A 601 31.67 -82.04 8.53
C PRO A 601 31.22 -82.98 7.41
#